data_AF-A0A1M4Z508-F1
#
_entry.id   AF-A0A1M4Z508-F1
#
_cell.length_a   1.000
_cell.length_b   1.000
_cell.length_c   1.000
_cell.angle_alpha   90.00
_cell.angle_beta   90.00
_cell.angle_gamma   90.00
#
_symmetry.space_group_name_H-M   'P 1'
#
loop_
_entity.id
_entity.type
_entity.pdbx_description
1 polymer ?
#
loop_
_entity_poly.entity_id
_entity_poly.type
_entity_poly.pdbx_seq_one_letter_code
_entity_poly.pdbx_strand_id
1 'polypeptide(L)' 'MMPLKKGPEPITDLLDFYDRWPSLRGSMHALSEDSALSEDARETLSWLILLADRVGPADLSD' A
#
# COMPACT_ATOMS: atom_id res chain seq x y z
N MET A 1 10.60 24.84 -17.72
CA MET A 1 9.87 24.38 -16.52
C MET A 1 9.31 23.02 -16.85
N MET A 2 9.93 21.94 -16.35
CA MET A 2 9.40 20.59 -16.56
C MET A 2 8.31 20.32 -15.53
N PRO A 3 7.16 19.73 -15.90
CA PRO A 3 6.16 19.37 -14.91
C PRO A 3 6.78 18.31 -14.00
N LEU A 4 6.84 18.60 -12.70
CA LEU A 4 7.06 17.59 -11.68
C LEU A 4 6.10 16.44 -11.99
N LYS A 5 6.63 15.24 -12.26
CA LYS A 5 5.83 14.02 -12.35
C LYS A 5 4.87 14.08 -11.18
N LYS A 6 3.57 14.29 -11.43
CA LYS A 6 2.54 14.11 -10.42
C LYS A 6 2.83 12.71 -9.87
N GLY A 7 3.30 12.63 -8.63
CA GLY A 7 3.30 11.36 -7.93
C GLY A 7 1.89 10.78 -8.04
N PRO A 8 1.75 9.44 -8.01
CA PRO A 8 0.42 8.84 -8.02
C PRO A 8 -0.47 9.60 -7.04
N GLU A 9 -1.64 10.06 -7.49
CA GLU A 9 -2.51 10.94 -6.70
C GLU A 9 -2.71 10.33 -5.30
N PRO A 10 -2.71 11.18 -4.25
CA PRO A 10 -2.83 10.70 -2.89
C PRO A 10 -4.09 9.85 -2.80
N ILE A 11 -3.97 8.70 -2.14
CA ILE A 11 -5.12 7.84 -1.93
C ILE A 11 -6.08 8.60 -1.02
N THR A 12 -7.29 8.86 -1.50
CA THR A 12 -8.22 9.80 -0.86
C THR A 12 -9.26 9.13 0.01
N ASP A 13 -9.59 7.87 -0.28
CA ASP A 13 -10.54 7.08 0.47
C ASP A 13 -10.18 5.58 0.45
N LEU A 14 -10.89 4.81 1.27
CA LEU A 14 -10.64 3.38 1.43
C LEU A 14 -11.01 2.57 0.17
N LEU A 15 -11.96 3.06 -0.64
CA LEU A 15 -12.38 2.42 -1.88
C LEU A 15 -11.32 2.62 -2.97
N ASP A 16 -10.76 3.82 -3.09
CA ASP A 16 -9.61 4.17 -3.93
C ASP A 16 -8.36 3.38 -3.50
N PHE A 17 -8.14 3.22 -2.19
CA PHE A 17 -7.08 2.34 -1.69
C PHE A 17 -7.29 0.89 -2.14
N TYR A 18 -8.51 0.35 -1.98
CA TYR A 18 -8.85 -1.02 -2.33
C TYR A 18 -8.72 -1.29 -3.83
N ASP A 19 -9.22 -0.39 -4.68
CA ASP A 19 -9.11 -0.50 -6.14
C ASP A 19 -7.64 -0.48 -6.61
N ARG A 20 -6.81 0.33 -5.93
CA ARG A 20 -5.38 0.46 -6.26
C ARG A 20 -4.51 -0.58 -5.58
N TRP A 21 -5.01 -1.27 -4.55
CA TRP A 21 -4.26 -2.25 -3.76
C TRP A 21 -3.55 -3.30 -4.62
N PRO A 22 -4.18 -3.93 -5.63
CA PRO A 22 -3.51 -4.93 -6.48
C PRO A 22 -2.24 -4.39 -7.16
N SER A 23 -2.23 -3.10 -7.51
CA SER A 23 -1.06 -2.43 -8.12
C SER A 23 0.00 -2.02 -7.10
N LEU A 24 -0.41 -1.68 -5.87
CA LEU A 24 0.46 -1.25 -4.78
C LEU A 24 1.12 -2.44 -4.06
N ARG A 25 0.43 -3.58 -4.00
CA ARG A 25 0.85 -4.81 -3.32
C ARG A 25 2.25 -5.27 -3.76
N GLY A 26 2.53 -5.25 -5.06
CA GLY A 26 3.85 -5.60 -5.59
C GLY A 26 4.96 -4.66 -5.11
N SER A 27 4.67 -3.36 -5.05
CA SER A 27 5.64 -2.36 -4.57
C SER A 27 5.88 -2.51 -3.06
N MET A 28 4.83 -2.78 -2.27
CA MET A 28 4.97 -3.00 -0.82
C MET A 28 5.71 -4.30 -0.50
N HIS A 29 5.50 -5.38 -1.25
CA HIS A 29 6.31 -6.59 -1.11
C HIS A 29 7.78 -6.33 -1.45
N ALA A 30 8.07 -5.64 -2.56
CA ALA A 30 9.44 -5.29 -2.92
C ALA A 30 10.13 -4.42 -1.85
N LEU A 31 9.38 -3.49 -1.24
CA LEU A 31 9.85 -2.71 -0.08
C LEU A 31 10.14 -3.62 1.12
N SER A 32 9.28 -4.58 1.45
CA SER A 32 9.50 -5.48 2.58
C SER A 32 10.76 -6.35 2.45
N GLU A 33 11.17 -6.66 1.21
CA GLU A 33 12.38 -7.42 0.93
C GLU A 33 13.66 -6.56 0.91
N ASP A 34 13.54 -5.23 1.00
CA ASP A 34 14.69 -4.35 1.07
C ASP A 34 15.50 -4.63 2.36
N SER A 35 16.80 -4.89 2.17
CA SER A 35 17.77 -5.13 3.24
C SER A 35 18.05 -3.91 4.11
N ALA A 36 17.68 -2.70 3.65
CA ALA A 36 17.84 -1.46 4.41
C ALA A 36 16.74 -1.24 5.46
N LEU A 37 15.64 -2.01 5.40
CA LEU A 37 14.57 -1.95 6.41
C LEU A 37 14.97 -2.72 7.67
N SER A 38 14.73 -2.11 8.83
CA SER A 38 14.86 -2.81 10.11
C SER A 38 13.85 -3.95 10.21
N GLU A 39 14.15 -4.93 11.06
CA GLU A 39 13.29 -6.09 11.29
C GLU A 39 11.88 -5.65 11.75
N ASP A 40 11.80 -4.74 12.72
CA ASP A 40 10.52 -4.17 13.20
C ASP A 40 9.72 -3.48 12.09
N ALA A 41 10.40 -2.76 11.20
CA ALA A 41 9.74 -2.04 10.11
C ALA A 41 9.27 -3.00 9.01
N ARG A 42 10.04 -4.06 8.71
CA ARG A 42 9.63 -5.15 7.83
C ARG A 42 8.42 -5.91 8.38
N GLU A 43 8.42 -6.18 9.68
CA GLU A 43 7.29 -6.83 10.34
C GLU A 43 6.05 -5.95 10.27
N THR A 44 6.16 -4.67 10.61
CA THR A 44 5.08 -3.69 10.49
C THR A 44 4.54 -3.62 9.05
N LEU A 45 5.41 -3.60 8.04
CA LEU A 45 5.00 -3.60 6.63
C LEU A 45 4.24 -4.88 6.27
N SER A 46 4.68 -6.03 6.77
CA SER A 46 4.03 -7.32 6.56
C SER A 46 2.62 -7.36 7.16
N TRP A 47 2.44 -6.81 8.37
CA TRP A 47 1.12 -6.66 8.98
C TRP A 47 0.20 -5.73 8.18
N LEU A 48 0.73 -4.64 7.61
CA LEU A 48 -0.03 -3.73 6.75
C LEU A 48 -0.47 -4.40 5.44
N ILE A 49 0.41 -5.20 4.82
CA ILE A 49 0.06 -5.99 3.64
C ILE A 49 -1.04 -7.00 3.96
N LEU A 50 -0.94 -7.71 5.10
CA LEU A 50 -1.95 -8.68 5.54
C LEU A 50 -3.30 -8.02 5.84
N LEU A 51 -3.28 -6.83 6.44
CA LEU A 51 -4.48 -6.04 6.70
C LEU A 51 -5.16 -5.68 5.36
N ALA A 52 -4.40 -5.11 4.43
CA ALA A 52 -4.91 -4.71 3.12
C ALA A 52 -5.41 -5.89 2.27
N ASP A 53 -4.75 -7.06 2.33
CA ASP A 53 -5.20 -8.30 1.70
C ASP A 53 -6.51 -8.84 2.31
N ARG A 54 -6.85 -8.44 3.55
CA ARG A 54 -8.08 -8.84 4.26
C ARG A 54 -9.24 -7.86 4.13
N VAL A 55 -8.97 -6.58 3.83
CA VAL A 55 -10.03 -5.61 3.59
C VAL A 55 -10.85 -6.07 2.39
N GLY A 56 -12.10 -6.42 2.63
CA GLY A 56 -13.03 -6.83 1.60
C GLY A 56 -14.08 -5.75 1.31
N PRO A 57 -14.92 -5.95 0.27
CA PRO A 57 -16.03 -5.04 -0.03
C PRO A 57 -16.99 -4.82 1.15
N ALA A 58 -17.07 -5.79 2.06
CA ALA A 58 -17.88 -5.71 3.28
C ALA A 58 -17.33 -4.69 4.30
N ASP A 59 -16.02 -4.46 4.34
CA ASP A 59 -15.37 -3.49 5.21
C ASP A 59 -15.41 -2.06 4.65
N LEU A 60 -15.77 -1.91 3.37
CA LEU A 60 -15.89 -0.61 2.68
C LEU A 60 -17.27 0.05 2.85
N SER A 61 -18.22 -0.64 3.47
CA SER A 61 -19.65 -0.26 3.46
C SER A 61 -20.18 0.34 4.78
N ASP A 62 -19.31 0.78 5.70
CA ASP A 62 -19.70 1.39 6.99
C ASP A 62 -19.61 2.92 6.99
#